data_AF-A0A3C1SBX7-F1
#
_entry.id   AF-A0A3C1SBX7-F1
#
_cell.length_a   1.000
_cell.length_b   1.000
_cell.length_c   1.000
_cell.angle_alpha   90.00
_cell.angle_beta   90.00
_cell.angle_gamma   90.00
#
_symmetry.space_group_name_H-M   'P 1'
#
loop_
_entity.id
_entity.type
_entity.pdbx_description
1 polymer ?
#
loop_
_entity_poly.entity_id
_entity_poly.type
_entity_poly.pdbx_seq_one_letter_code
_entity_poly.pdbx_strand_id
1 'polypeptide(L)' 'IGFLRFIFEACDGIAVLTTLDPAQGRVVLCIAPGCESEAEMVLQGTNIRMEEITEGETTWR' A
#
# COMPACT_ATOMS: atom_id res chain seq x y z
N ILE A 1 -10.66 -4.24 -1.85
CA ILE A 1 -9.61 -3.46 -1.15
C ILE A 1 -9.53 -3.75 0.35
N GLY A 2 -10.61 -4.11 1.05
CA GLY A 2 -10.58 -4.32 2.51
C GLY A 2 -9.55 -5.33 3.04
N PHE A 3 -9.16 -6.34 2.26
CA PHE A 3 -8.18 -7.36 2.67
C PHE A 3 -6.77 -6.80 2.92
N LEU A 4 -6.27 -5.93 2.04
CA LEU A 4 -4.94 -5.32 2.21
C LEU A 4 -4.91 -4.36 3.39
N ARG A 5 -5.98 -3.56 3.54
CA ARG A 5 -6.09 -2.64 4.67
C ARG A 5 -6.06 -3.39 5.99
N PHE A 6 -6.79 -4.51 6.09
CA PHE A 6 -6.78 -5.37 7.28
C PHE A 6 -5.38 -5.93 7.60
N ILE A 7 -4.62 -6.37 6.60
CA ILE A 7 -3.27 -6.91 6.84
C ILE A 7 -2.33 -5.81 7.34
N PHE A 8 -2.31 -4.65 6.70
CA PHE A 8 -1.44 -3.56 7.12
C PHE A 8 -1.88 -2.89 8.43
N GLU A 9 -3.18 -2.85 8.73
CA GLU A 9 -3.69 -2.44 10.05
C GLU A 9 -3.27 -3.41 11.17
N ALA A 10 -3.07 -4.69 10.86
CA ALA A 10 -2.53 -5.67 11.82
C ALA A 10 -1.00 -5.62 11.94
N CYS A 11 -0.32 -4.99 10.98
CA CYS A 11 1.12 -4.82 10.94
C CYS A 11 1.51 -3.44 11.48
N ASP A 12 1.52 -3.31 12.81
CA ASP A 12 1.88 -2.05 13.48
C ASP A 12 3.23 -1.51 13.01
N GLY A 13 3.24 -0.24 12.61
CA GLY A 13 4.46 0.49 12.24
C GLY A 13 5.08 0.14 10.89
N ILE A 14 4.46 -0.75 10.10
CA ILE A 14 5.02 -1.18 8.80
C ILE A 14 4.60 -0.24 7.67
N ALA A 15 3.29 -0.02 7.49
CA ALA A 15 2.80 0.85 6.44
C ALA A 15 1.38 1.35 6.70
N VAL A 16 1.02 2.48 6.10
CA VAL A 16 -0.35 3.01 6.08
C VAL A 16 -0.92 2.86 4.68
N LEU A 17 -2.17 2.39 4.57
CA LEU A 17 -2.86 2.23 3.29
C LEU A 17 -3.97 3.27 3.13
N THR A 18 -3.94 4.00 2.01
CA THR A 18 -5.01 4.94 1.63
C THR A 18 -5.67 4.50 0.33
N THR A 19 -7.00 4.49 0.28
CA THR A 19 -7.70 4.21 -0.98
C THR A 19 -7.73 5.45 -1.85
N LEU A 20 -7.21 5.36 -3.07
CA LEU A 20 -7.20 6.45 -4.05
C LEU A 20 -8.43 6.40 -4.96
N ASP A 21 -8.77 5.19 -5.44
CA ASP A 21 -9.94 4.96 -6.27
C ASP A 21 -10.56 3.59 -5.94
N PRO A 22 -11.70 3.55 -5.24
CA PRO A 22 -12.36 2.29 -4.88
C PRO A 22 -12.98 1.58 -6.08
N ALA A 23 -13.36 2.30 -7.14
CA ALA A 23 -13.97 1.72 -8.35
C ALA A 23 -12.91 1.01 -9.21
N GLN A 24 -11.68 1.54 -9.24
CA GLN A 24 -10.55 0.95 -9.97
C GLN A 24 -9.68 0.03 -9.10
N GLY A 25 -9.94 -0.06 -7.80
CA GLY A 25 -9.13 -0.86 -6.88
C GLY A 25 -7.75 -0.25 -6.58
N ARG A 26 -7.55 1.06 -6.81
CA ARG A 26 -6.25 1.73 -6.61
C ARG A 26 -6.08 2.18 -5.17
N VAL A 27 -4.92 1.87 -4.61
CA VAL A 27 -4.52 2.24 -3.25
C VAL A 27 -3.09 2.78 -3.26
N VAL A 28 -2.78 3.60 -2.27
CA VAL A 28 -1.42 3.99 -1.92
C VAL A 28 -1.00 3.23 -0.67
N LEU A 29 0.24 2.78 -0.65
CA LEU A 29 0.89 2.23 0.53
C LEU A 29 2.06 3.16 0.92
N CYS A 30 1.96 3.80 2.08
CA CYS A 30 3.04 4.59 2.67
C CYS A 30 3.81 3.68 3.63
N ILE A 31 4.94 3.16 3.17
CA ILE A 31 5.78 2.23 3.94
C ILE A 31 6.71 3.04 4.85
N ALA A 32 6.85 2.60 6.10
CA ALA A 32 7.80 3.18 7.02
C ALA A 32 9.25 2.93 6.55
N PRO A 33 10.18 3.88 6.73
CA PRO A 33 11.57 3.70 6.29
C PRO A 33 12.20 2.44 6.89
N GLY A 34 12.76 1.57 6.05
CA GLY A 34 13.41 0.33 6.47
C GLY A 34 12.45 -0.86 6.65
N CYS A 35 11.17 -0.70 6.32
CA CYS A 35 10.16 -1.77 6.35
C CYS A 35 9.71 -2.24 4.95
N GLU A 36 10.47 -1.88 3.91
CA GLU A 36 10.14 -2.19 2.51
C GLU A 36 10.08 -3.70 2.27
N SER A 37 11.01 -4.47 2.84
CA SER A 37 11.04 -5.92 2.73
C SER A 37 9.82 -6.60 3.34
N GLU A 38 9.37 -6.12 4.50
CA GLU A 38 8.23 -6.65 5.23
C GLU A 38 6.93 -6.36 4.49
N ALA A 39 6.80 -5.15 3.95
CA ALA A 39 5.68 -4.77 3.10
C ALA A 39 5.66 -5.60 1.81
N GLU A 40 6.81 -5.85 1.20
CA GLU A 40 6.93 -6.69 0.00
C GLU A 40 6.57 -8.16 0.30
N MET A 41 7.04 -8.70 1.43
CA MET A 41 6.68 -10.05 1.89
C MET A 41 5.19 -10.24 2.09
N VAL A 42 4.48 -9.25 2.63
CA VAL A 42 3.02 -9.29 2.76
C VAL A 42 2.33 -9.41 1.39
N LEU A 43 2.91 -8.79 0.38
CA LEU A 43 2.35 -8.76 -0.97
C LEU A 43 2.79 -9.96 -1.83
N GLN A 44 3.84 -10.68 -1.41
CA GLN A 44 4.27 -11.92 -2.05
C GLN A 44 3.15 -12.99 -1.97
N GLY A 45 2.76 -13.52 -3.14
CA GLY A 45 1.67 -14.48 -3.27
C GLY A 45 0.31 -13.86 -3.61
N THR A 46 0.25 -12.53 -3.75
CA THR A 46 -0.92 -11.83 -4.28
C THR A 46 -0.74 -11.51 -5.77
N ASN A 47 -1.85 -11.38 -6.51
CA ASN A 47 -1.83 -10.89 -7.89
C ASN A 47 -1.99 -9.37 -7.94
N ILE A 48 -1.21 -8.66 -7.12
CA ILE A 48 -1.23 -7.19 -7.03
C ILE A 48 0.01 -6.66 -7.75
N ARG A 49 -0.19 -5.65 -8.59
CA ARG A 49 0.89 -4.93 -9.24
C ARG A 49 1.23 -3.69 -8.44
N MET A 50 2.50 -3.57 -8.05
CA MET A 50 3.04 -2.36 -7.43
C MET A 50 3.79 -1.54 -8.48
N GLU A 51 3.65 -0.23 -8.40
CA GLU A 51 4.39 0.74 -9.19
C GLU A 51 4.85 1.84 -8.22
N GLU A 52 6.10 2.28 -8.36
CA GLU A 52 6.63 3.38 -7.58
C GLU A 52 5.96 4.68 -8.03
N ILE A 53 5.52 5.48 -7.06
CA ILE A 53 4.80 6.72 -7.34
C ILE A 53 5.83 7.81 -7.60
N THR A 54 5.84 8.35 -8.82
CA THR A 54 6.69 9.48 -9.18
C THR A 54 6.05 10.79 -8.69
N GLU A 55 6.90 11.74 -8.25
CA GLU A 55 6.45 13.07 -7.79
C GLU A 55 5.57 13.74 -8.86
N GLY A 56 4.26 13.83 -8.58
CA GLY A 56 3.26 14.40 -9.49
C GLY A 56 1.89 13.72 -9.43
N GLU A 57 1.83 12.44 -9.04
CA GLU A 57 0.56 11.70 -8.92
C GLU A 57 -0.12 11.89 -7.54
N THR A 58 0.64 12.30 -6.54
CA THR A 58 0.19 12.43 -5.15
C THR A 58 -0.32 13.85 -4.85
N THR A 59 -1.35 14.31 -5.57
CA THR A 59 -2.07 15.51 -5.14
C THR A 59 -3.06 15.10 -4.05
N TRP A 60 -2.64 15.17 -2.78
CA TRP A 60 -3.54 15.01 -1.63
C TRP A 60 -4.51 16.20 -1.58
N ARG A 61 -5.76 16.00 -2.00
CA ARG A 61 -6.88 16.90 -1.72
C ARG A 61 -7.83 16.26 -0.74
#